data_AF-A0A1A9BVT7-F1
#
_entry.id   AF-A0A1A9BVT7-F1
#
_cell.length_a   1.000
_cell.length_b   1.000
_cell.length_c   1.000
_cell.angle_alpha   90.00
_cell.angle_beta   90.00
_cell.angle_gamma   90.00
#
_symmetry.space_group_name_H-M   'P 1'
#
loop_
_entity.id
_entity.type
_entity.pdbx_description
1 polymer ?
#
loop_
_entity_poly.entity_id
_entity_poly.type
_entity_poly.pdbx_seq_one_letter_code
_entity_poly.pdbx_strand_id
1 'polypeptide(L)'
;MAPDPSTPEPMADDTYQPTGGNEEQEDATPLDPENTVGEPSYDDVLDAGYSPPEHPLGVTEYGTTAAEQHQGESLDERLAREAPEGSGAVEEDETGSAEEAAVHIVGEGTA
;
A
#
# COMPACT_ATOMS: atom_id res chain seq x y z
N MET A 1 18.88 30.81 15.47
CA MET A 1 18.72 30.82 14.01
C MET A 1 17.85 29.62 13.68
N ALA A 2 16.58 29.83 13.33
CA ALA A 2 15.70 28.73 12.90
C ALA A 2 16.00 28.40 11.42
N PRO A 3 15.86 27.14 10.99
CA PRO A 3 16.06 26.77 9.59
C PRO A 3 15.06 27.49 8.67
N ASP A 4 15.54 27.93 7.50
CA ASP A 4 14.73 28.59 6.47
C ASP A 4 13.82 27.55 5.79
N PRO A 5 12.47 27.73 5.81
CA PRO A 5 11.53 26.80 5.19
C PRO A 5 11.63 26.72 3.66
N SER A 6 12.46 27.56 3.02
CA SER A 6 12.69 27.56 1.56
C SER A 6 13.80 26.62 1.10
N THR A 7 14.57 26.02 2.02
CA THR A 7 15.55 24.99 1.64
C THR A 7 14.83 23.64 1.64
N PRO A 8 14.54 23.04 0.48
CA PRO A 8 14.08 21.66 0.46
C PRO A 8 15.18 20.80 1.08
N GLU A 9 14.83 20.03 2.12
CA GLU A 9 15.69 18.96 2.61
C GLU A 9 15.96 18.00 1.44
N PRO A 10 17.18 17.45 1.29
CA PRO A 10 17.45 16.48 0.24
C PRO A 10 16.48 15.31 0.42
N MET A 11 15.50 15.24 -0.48
CA MET A 11 14.49 14.20 -0.45
C MET A 11 15.13 12.91 -0.98
N ALA A 12 14.55 11.76 -0.65
CA ALA A 12 15.05 10.47 -1.15
C ALA A 12 15.13 10.41 -2.70
N ASP A 13 14.39 11.27 -3.39
CA ASP A 13 14.36 11.43 -4.85
C ASP A 13 15.60 12.13 -5.44
N ASP A 14 16.39 12.85 -4.61
CA ASP A 14 17.60 13.57 -5.04
C ASP A 14 18.86 12.70 -5.06
N THR A 15 18.76 11.46 -4.55
CA THR A 15 19.89 10.51 -4.58
C THR A 15 19.92 9.83 -5.95
N TYR A 16 21.08 9.80 -6.60
CA TYR A 16 21.26 9.05 -7.85
C TYR A 16 20.80 7.60 -7.67
N GLN A 17 19.66 7.27 -8.28
CA GLN A 17 19.16 5.90 -8.40
C GLN A 17 19.71 5.33 -9.71
N PRO A 18 20.75 4.48 -9.68
CA PRO A 18 21.26 3.87 -10.90
C PRO A 18 20.20 2.94 -11.50
N THR A 19 19.46 3.40 -12.51
CA THR A 19 18.71 2.55 -13.44
C THR A 19 19.63 2.09 -14.57
N GLY A 20 20.88 1.73 -14.24
CA GLY A 20 22.09 1.77 -15.10
C GLY A 20 22.11 0.87 -16.34
N GLY A 21 21.01 0.25 -16.71
CA GLY A 21 20.89 -0.67 -17.83
C GLY A 21 19.81 -1.69 -17.53
N ASN A 22 18.56 -1.25 -17.34
CA ASN A 22 17.43 -2.15 -17.11
C ASN A 22 17.06 -2.93 -18.40
N GLU A 23 18.03 -3.61 -19.00
CA GLU A 23 17.82 -4.62 -20.05
C GLU A 23 16.99 -5.79 -19.49
N GLU A 24 17.04 -6.01 -18.17
CA GLU A 24 16.21 -6.96 -17.42
C GLU A 24 14.70 -6.66 -17.48
N GLN A 25 14.29 -5.47 -17.96
CA GLN A 25 12.87 -5.14 -18.12
C GLN A 25 12.29 -5.56 -19.48
N GLU A 26 13.11 -5.89 -20.48
CA GLU A 26 12.58 -6.43 -21.75
C GLU A 26 11.89 -7.79 -21.54
N ASP A 27 12.33 -8.56 -20.53
CA ASP A 27 11.71 -9.82 -20.09
C ASP A 27 10.72 -9.61 -18.92
N ALA A 28 10.49 -8.37 -18.49
CA ALA A 28 9.48 -8.03 -17.48
C ALA A 28 8.09 -7.79 -18.08
N THR A 29 7.93 -7.98 -19.39
CA THR A 29 6.58 -8.08 -19.97
C THR A 29 5.90 -9.33 -19.44
N PRO A 30 4.61 -9.28 -19.08
CA PRO A 30 3.88 -10.48 -18.73
C PRO A 30 4.08 -11.56 -19.81
N LEU A 31 4.52 -12.75 -19.39
CA LEU A 31 4.73 -13.87 -20.31
C LEU A 31 3.43 -14.15 -21.06
N ASP A 32 3.55 -14.50 -22.34
CA ASP A 32 2.41 -14.93 -23.13
C ASP A 32 1.82 -16.20 -22.48
N PRO A 33 0.53 -16.19 -22.09
CA PRO A 33 -0.11 -17.36 -21.49
C PRO A 33 -0.01 -18.61 -22.37
N GLU A 34 -0.02 -18.46 -23.71
CA GLU A 34 0.14 -19.60 -24.64
C GLU A 34 1.52 -20.26 -24.55
N ASN A 35 2.53 -19.52 -24.12
CA ASN A 35 3.92 -19.98 -24.04
C ASN A 35 4.36 -20.27 -22.59
N THR A 36 3.48 -20.09 -21.62
CA THR A 36 3.79 -20.27 -20.19
C THR A 36 3.32 -21.63 -19.70
N VAL A 37 4.23 -22.39 -19.09
CA VAL A 37 3.89 -23.72 -18.58
C VAL A 37 2.92 -23.59 -17.40
N GLY A 38 1.74 -24.18 -17.52
CA GLY A 38 0.74 -24.25 -16.46
C GLY A 38 -0.31 -23.14 -16.49
N GLU A 39 -0.19 -22.19 -17.41
CA GLU A 39 -1.25 -21.21 -17.67
C GLU A 39 -2.34 -21.80 -18.58
N PRO A 40 -3.60 -21.37 -18.41
CA PRO A 40 -4.68 -21.73 -19.33
C PRO A 40 -4.40 -21.17 -20.73
N SER A 41 -4.76 -21.93 -21.77
CA SER A 41 -4.72 -21.39 -23.12
C SER A 41 -5.76 -20.28 -23.32
N TYR A 42 -5.58 -19.48 -24.35
CA TYR A 42 -6.52 -18.45 -24.76
C TYR A 42 -7.93 -19.03 -25.00
N ASP A 43 -8.01 -20.20 -25.63
CA ASP A 43 -9.28 -20.91 -25.84
C ASP A 43 -9.89 -21.37 -24.51
N ASP A 44 -9.08 -21.87 -23.55
CA ASP A 44 -9.56 -22.27 -22.22
C ASP A 44 -10.14 -21.07 -21.44
N VAL A 45 -9.52 -19.89 -21.55
CA VAL A 45 -10.01 -18.65 -20.92
C VAL A 45 -11.35 -18.23 -21.52
N LEU A 46 -11.53 -18.38 -22.83
CA LEU A 46 -12.79 -18.07 -23.50
C LEU A 46 -13.90 -19.06 -23.15
N ASP A 47 -13.56 -20.35 -23.04
CA ASP A 47 -14.49 -21.42 -22.70
C ASP A 47 -14.93 -21.40 -21.23
N ALA A 48 -14.13 -20.81 -20.32
CA ALA A 48 -14.50 -20.65 -18.91
C ALA A 48 -15.80 -19.85 -18.72
N GLY A 49 -16.13 -18.98 -19.66
CA GLY A 49 -17.30 -18.11 -19.61
C GLY A 49 -17.17 -17.00 -18.57
N TYR A 50 -17.84 -15.87 -18.82
CA TYR A 50 -17.92 -14.79 -17.85
C TYR A 50 -18.99 -15.10 -16.80
N SER A 51 -18.63 -15.08 -15.52
CA SER A 51 -19.58 -15.14 -14.39
C SER A 51 -19.86 -13.72 -13.91
N PRO A 52 -21.00 -13.09 -14.29
CA PRO A 52 -21.32 -11.75 -13.82
C PRO A 52 -21.53 -11.72 -12.31
N PRO A 53 -21.44 -10.54 -11.67
CA PRO A 53 -21.79 -10.40 -10.26
C PRO A 53 -23.22 -10.91 -9.98
N GLU A 54 -23.38 -11.70 -8.92
CA GLU A 54 -24.68 -12.21 -8.46
C GLU A 54 -25.65 -11.07 -8.10
N HIS A 55 -25.09 -9.89 -7.78
CA HIS A 55 -25.82 -8.69 -7.43
C HIS A 55 -25.19 -7.45 -8.08
N PRO A 56 -26.00 -6.44 -8.46
CA PRO A 56 -25.48 -5.17 -8.93
C PRO A 56 -24.57 -4.52 -7.88
N LEU A 57 -23.40 -4.05 -8.32
CA LEU A 57 -22.39 -3.43 -7.46
C LEU A 57 -22.71 -1.94 -7.26
N GLY A 58 -22.48 -1.44 -6.05
CA GLY A 58 -22.54 0.00 -5.75
C GLY A 58 -23.94 0.62 -5.75
N VAL A 59 -24.99 -0.07 -6.20
CA VAL A 59 -26.39 0.44 -6.21
C VAL A 59 -26.89 0.85 -4.82
N THR A 60 -26.35 0.24 -3.76
CA THR A 60 -26.67 0.59 -2.38
C THR A 60 -25.73 1.63 -1.78
N GLU A 61 -24.72 2.07 -2.53
CA GLU A 61 -23.73 3.04 -2.09
C GLU A 61 -24.14 4.47 -2.45
N TYR A 62 -23.73 5.42 -1.61
CA TYR A 62 -23.89 6.83 -1.85
C TYR A 62 -22.95 7.32 -2.96
N GLY A 63 -23.41 8.24 -3.80
CA GLY A 63 -22.62 8.85 -4.87
C GLY A 63 -22.78 8.14 -6.21
N THR A 64 -23.75 7.24 -6.34
CA THR A 64 -24.05 6.59 -7.63
C THR A 64 -25.01 7.41 -8.48
N THR A 65 -25.74 8.34 -7.89
CA THR A 65 -26.62 9.25 -8.64
C THR A 65 -26.00 10.63 -8.86
N ALA A 66 -26.39 11.31 -9.95
CA ALA A 66 -25.91 12.66 -10.23
C ALA A 66 -26.29 13.66 -9.13
N ALA A 67 -27.47 13.49 -8.53
CA ALA A 67 -27.92 14.35 -7.43
C ALA A 67 -27.05 14.21 -6.18
N GLU A 68 -26.68 12.98 -5.82
CA GLU A 68 -25.77 12.69 -4.70
C GLU A 68 -24.37 13.27 -4.94
N GLN A 69 -23.83 13.11 -6.15
CA GLN A 69 -22.54 13.70 -6.53
C GLN A 69 -22.55 15.23 -6.43
N HIS A 70 -23.68 15.87 -6.78
CA HIS A 70 -23.85 17.30 -6.63
C HIS A 70 -23.99 17.75 -5.17
N GLN A 71 -24.67 16.98 -4.33
CA GLN A 71 -24.88 17.31 -2.92
C GLN A 71 -23.63 17.00 -2.08
N GLY A 72 -22.88 15.96 -2.43
CA GLY A 72 -21.77 15.43 -1.65
C GLY A 72 -22.27 14.64 -0.43
N GLU A 73 -21.43 13.74 0.08
CA GLU A 73 -21.71 13.01 1.31
C GLU A 73 -21.21 13.79 2.54
N SER A 74 -21.98 13.79 3.62
CA SER A 74 -21.51 14.39 4.87
C SER A 74 -20.46 13.53 5.57
N LEU A 75 -19.67 14.14 6.45
CA LEU A 75 -18.67 13.40 7.24
C LEU A 75 -19.33 12.36 8.16
N ASP A 76 -20.48 12.70 8.76
CA ASP A 76 -21.20 11.81 9.67
C ASP A 76 -21.71 10.55 8.95
N GLU A 77 -22.20 10.70 7.72
CA GLU A 77 -22.63 9.56 6.88
C GLU A 77 -21.45 8.66 6.52
N ARG A 78 -20.29 9.24 6.19
CA ARG A 78 -19.05 8.48 5.91
C ARG A 78 -18.59 7.69 7.14
N LEU A 79 -18.60 8.32 8.31
CA LEU A 79 -18.25 7.68 9.58
C LEU A 79 -19.23 6.58 9.96
N ALA A 80 -20.53 6.74 9.66
CA ALA A 80 -21.53 5.71 9.93
C ALA A 80 -21.35 4.45 9.07
N ARG A 81 -20.75 4.57 7.88
CA ARG A 81 -20.41 3.43 6.99
C ARG A 81 -19.10 2.74 7.39
N GLU A 82 -18.18 3.45 8.06
CA GLU A 82 -16.88 2.93 8.44
C GLU A 82 -17.02 1.72 9.39
N ALA A 83 -16.35 0.62 9.06
CA ALA A 83 -16.17 -0.51 9.97
C ALA A 83 -14.79 -0.39 10.63
N PRO A 84 -14.66 -0.66 11.93
CA PRO A 84 -13.35 -0.71 12.56
C PRO A 84 -12.51 -1.78 11.87
N GLU A 85 -11.23 -1.49 11.66
CA GLU A 85 -10.31 -2.53 11.23
C GLU A 85 -10.35 -3.66 12.26
N GLY A 86 -10.36 -4.90 11.77
CA GLY A 86 -10.26 -6.06 12.64
C GLY A 86 -9.03 -5.89 13.52
N SER A 87 -9.10 -6.33 14.79
CA SER A 87 -7.88 -6.54 15.57
C SER A 87 -7.13 -7.66 14.86
N GLY A 88 -6.36 -7.33 13.82
CA GLY A 88 -5.30 -8.20 13.35
C GLY A 88 -4.58 -8.59 14.63
N ALA A 89 -4.56 -9.88 14.94
CA ALA A 89 -3.62 -10.37 15.91
C ALA A 89 -2.29 -9.80 15.40
N VAL A 90 -1.81 -8.76 16.07
CA VAL A 90 -0.41 -8.43 16.01
C VAL A 90 0.15 -9.70 16.62
N GLU A 91 0.54 -10.65 15.77
CA GLU A 91 1.44 -11.71 16.20
C GLU A 91 2.53 -10.91 16.89
N GLU A 92 2.58 -11.04 18.21
CA GLU A 92 3.62 -10.46 19.04
C GLU A 92 4.89 -11.13 18.55
N ASP A 93 5.44 -10.64 17.44
CA ASP A 93 6.76 -11.00 16.98
C ASP A 93 7.63 -10.69 18.17
N GLU A 94 8.18 -11.76 18.73
CA GLU A 94 9.02 -11.78 19.90
C GLU A 94 10.26 -10.97 19.57
N THR A 95 10.14 -9.63 19.61
CA THR A 95 11.26 -8.72 19.44
C THR A 95 12.20 -9.06 20.57
N GLY A 96 13.34 -9.64 20.19
CA GLY A 96 14.27 -10.30 21.09
C GLY A 96 14.52 -9.51 22.37
N SER A 97 14.50 -10.26 23.48
CA SER A 97 15.05 -9.94 24.78
C SER A 97 16.06 -8.78 24.72
N ALA A 98 15.68 -7.63 25.29
CA ALA A 98 16.58 -6.52 25.54
C ALA A 98 17.52 -6.88 26.70
N GLU A 99 18.42 -7.83 26.46
CA GLU A 99 19.56 -8.08 27.34
C GLU A 99 20.79 -7.33 26.82
N GLU A 100 21.28 -6.44 27.67
CA GLU A 100 22.54 -5.67 27.59
C GLU A 100 22.64 -4.53 26.56
N ALA A 101 22.12 -3.37 26.97
CA ALA A 101 22.83 -2.11 26.76
C ALA A 101 22.80 -1.26 28.04
N ALA A 102 23.43 -1.76 29.11
CA ALA A 102 23.73 -0.95 30.27
C ALA A 102 24.86 0.05 29.91
N VAL A 103 24.50 1.20 29.35
CA VAL A 103 25.43 2.32 29.22
C VAL A 103 25.71 2.87 30.62
N HIS A 104 26.87 2.51 31.15
CA HIS A 104 27.43 3.04 32.39
C HIS A 104 27.89 4.49 32.17
N ILE A 105 27.04 5.46 32.51
CA ILE A 105 27.42 6.88 32.56
C ILE A 105 28.18 7.12 33.88
N VAL A 106 29.50 7.26 33.79
CA VAL A 106 30.32 7.77 34.90
C VAL A 106 30.05 9.27 35.02
N GLY A 107 29.30 9.65 36.04
CA GLY A 107 29.25 11.04 36.48
C GLY A 107 30.50 11.37 37.29
N GLU A 108 31.46 12.07 36.68
CA GLU A 108 32.51 12.75 37.44
C GLU A 108 31.97 14.13 37.87
N GLY A 109 31.53 14.21 39.12
CA GLY A 109 31.28 15.46 39.81
C GLY A 109 32.29 15.65 40.94
N THR A 110 33.07 16.72 40.87
CA THR A 110 33.72 17.39 42.02
C THR A 110 33.94 18.86 41.59
N ALA A 111 33.17 19.82 42.10
CA ALA A 111 33.38 20.58 43.34
C ALA A 111 34.28 21.81 43.13
#